data_AF-A0A957VFD9-F1
#
_entry.id   AF-A0A957VFD9-F1
#
_cell.length_a   1.000
_cell.length_b   1.000
_cell.length_c   1.000
_cell.angle_alpha   90.00
_cell.angle_beta   90.00
_cell.angle_gamma   90.00
#
_symmetry.space_group_name_H-M   'P 1'
#
loop_
_entity.id
_entity.type
_entity.pdbx_description
1 polymer ?
#
loop_
_entity_poly.entity_id
_entity_poly.type
_entity_poly.pdbx_seq_one_letter_code
_entity_poly.pdbx_strand_id
1 'polypeptide(L)'
;QIVLTVINEIDEYIIDEFILVLDDFHLVENNEEITYFISQIVEQLDQNGHLVIASHNLLALPNLPLLIAYAQVKGIDFEEFAFQPDELQALIYQNYQTSLSDFEARFLTQAMEGWIMGLELVSQSNARDSVSQLRVAQEAGAGLYYYLAQQYLEEQPVAVQQFLMYTSFFEAVSIDRCDQVWAVVEYPGDRQWAEHLETVRQNVPFVFTINDEGRFWLGYHHLFRQFLQFLLTQKHPEAERPILGRLAALYVEEGLWDEAYALYQQLNDLWSIVGLIEHHGFALIEQGRRKILTQWIKAIPLEIVEATPSLRLFLNFGNDGGFGGNGRFNRACNKF
;
A
#
# COMPACT_ATOMS: atom_id res chain seq x y z
N GLN A 1 27.98 -18.50 17.92
CA GLN A 1 28.99 -18.04 18.90
C GLN A 1 28.55 -16.75 19.59
N ILE A 2 28.14 -15.71 18.85
CA ILE A 2 27.72 -14.43 19.44
C ILE A 2 26.52 -14.58 20.40
N VAL A 3 25.48 -15.33 20.02
CA VAL A 3 24.27 -15.54 20.87
C VAL A 3 24.65 -16.04 22.26
N LEU A 4 25.42 -17.11 22.34
CA LEU A 4 25.85 -17.70 23.61
C LEU A 4 26.67 -16.72 24.47
N THR A 5 27.51 -15.89 23.85
CA THR A 5 28.26 -14.86 24.58
C THR A 5 27.32 -13.82 25.17
N VAL A 6 26.36 -13.33 24.38
CA VAL A 6 25.37 -12.33 24.83
C VAL A 6 24.49 -12.89 25.94
N ILE A 7 23.98 -14.12 25.80
CA ILE A 7 23.15 -14.75 26.84
C ILE A 7 23.96 -14.97 28.12
N ASN A 8 25.18 -15.51 28.03
CA ASN A 8 26.02 -15.71 29.21
C ASN A 8 26.35 -14.40 29.93
N GLU A 9 26.58 -13.31 29.19
CA GLU A 9 26.79 -11.99 29.81
C GLU A 9 25.49 -11.47 30.46
N ILE A 10 24.34 -11.66 29.81
CA ILE A 10 23.04 -11.31 30.41
C ILE A 10 22.84 -12.08 31.71
N ASP A 11 23.03 -13.39 31.71
CA ASP A 11 22.85 -14.25 32.89
C ASP A 11 23.88 -13.94 34.00
N GLU A 12 25.09 -13.51 33.64
CA GLU A 12 26.15 -13.17 34.60
C GLU A 12 25.90 -11.81 35.27
N TYR A 13 25.41 -10.81 34.53
CA TYR A 13 25.32 -9.42 35.00
C TYR A 13 23.89 -8.99 35.37
N ILE A 14 22.85 -9.65 34.86
CA ILE A 14 21.44 -9.32 35.10
C ILE A 14 20.81 -10.45 35.91
N ILE A 15 20.74 -10.23 37.22
CA ILE A 15 20.27 -11.22 38.20
C ILE A 15 18.75 -11.10 38.42
N ASP A 16 18.19 -9.91 38.16
CA ASP A 16 16.78 -9.59 38.33
C ASP A 16 16.00 -9.77 37.01
N GLU A 17 14.67 -9.86 37.11
CA GLU A 17 13.78 -9.94 35.95
C GLU A 17 13.95 -8.72 35.02
N PHE A 18 14.08 -8.96 33.72
CA PHE A 18 14.28 -7.91 32.72
C PHE A 18 13.43 -8.11 31.47
N ILE A 19 13.16 -7.00 30.78
CA ILE A 19 12.42 -6.98 29.52
C ILE A 19 13.32 -6.37 28.45
N LEU A 20 13.57 -7.12 27.38
CA LEU A 20 14.20 -6.63 26.16
C LEU A 20 13.08 -6.22 25.19
N VAL A 21 13.10 -4.96 24.74
CA VAL A 21 12.11 -4.42 23.79
C VAL A 21 12.80 -4.13 22.48
N LEU A 22 12.30 -4.74 21.41
CA LEU A 22 12.72 -4.48 20.03
C LEU A 22 11.59 -3.75 19.32
N ASP A 23 11.81 -2.49 19.02
CA ASP A 23 10.86 -1.67 18.26
C ASP A 23 11.21 -1.66 16.76
N ASP A 24 10.22 -1.37 15.91
CA ASP A 24 10.36 -1.28 14.46
C ASP A 24 11.01 -2.51 13.78
N PHE A 25 10.70 -3.72 14.26
CA PHE A 25 11.35 -4.94 13.79
C PHE A 25 11.12 -5.24 12.30
N HIS A 26 10.06 -4.69 11.71
CA HIS A 26 9.76 -4.77 10.28
C HIS A 26 10.90 -4.27 9.38
N LEU A 27 11.78 -3.38 9.88
CA LEU A 27 12.95 -2.87 9.15
C LEU A 27 14.01 -3.94 8.89
N VAL A 28 14.06 -4.97 9.74
CA VAL A 28 15.08 -6.04 9.71
C VAL A 28 14.49 -7.44 9.49
N GLU A 29 13.17 -7.56 9.45
CA GLU A 29 12.43 -8.82 9.34
C GLU A 29 12.78 -9.64 8.08
N ASN A 30 13.15 -8.96 6.99
CA ASN A 30 13.56 -9.63 5.74
C ASN A 30 14.99 -10.20 5.77
N ASN A 31 15.75 -9.99 6.86
CA ASN A 31 17.09 -10.53 7.00
C ASN A 31 17.08 -11.85 7.79
N GLU A 32 17.33 -12.95 7.09
CA GLU A 32 17.35 -14.30 7.67
C GLU A 32 18.37 -14.48 8.80
N GLU A 33 19.52 -13.82 8.73
CA GLU A 33 20.55 -13.92 9.78
C GLU A 33 20.08 -13.26 11.09
N ILE A 34 19.37 -12.13 10.98
CA ILE A 34 18.83 -11.40 12.13
C ILE A 34 17.66 -12.17 12.75
N THR A 35 16.72 -12.66 11.94
CA THR A 35 15.58 -13.44 12.46
C THR A 35 16.03 -14.75 13.10
N TYR A 36 17.04 -15.42 12.54
CA TYR A 36 17.66 -16.58 13.16
C TYR A 36 18.38 -16.23 14.46
N PHE A 37 19.11 -15.12 14.51
CA PHE A 37 19.76 -14.64 15.72
C PHE A 37 18.77 -14.37 16.86
N ILE A 38 17.67 -13.68 16.58
CA ILE A 38 16.60 -13.42 17.56
C ILE A 38 15.92 -14.72 18.00
N SER A 39 15.62 -15.63 17.07
CA SER A 39 15.07 -16.96 17.39
C SER A 39 15.95 -17.71 18.40
N GLN A 40 17.27 -17.66 18.23
CA GLN A 40 18.22 -18.31 19.14
C GLN A 40 18.31 -17.61 20.50
N ILE A 41 18.17 -16.29 20.56
CA ILE A 41 18.07 -15.55 21.83
C ILE A 41 16.82 -16.01 22.60
N VAL A 42 15.66 -16.07 21.95
CA VAL A 42 14.40 -16.49 22.60
C VAL A 42 14.46 -17.91 23.14
N GLU A 43 15.12 -18.83 22.42
CA GLU A 43 15.30 -20.21 22.87
C GLU A 43 16.20 -20.37 24.09
N GLN A 44 17.15 -19.44 24.27
CA GLN A 44 18.17 -19.52 25.32
C GLN A 44 17.92 -18.56 26.47
N LEU A 45 16.98 -17.62 26.32
CA LEU A 45 16.55 -16.74 27.39
C LEU A 45 16.00 -17.59 28.55
N ASP A 46 16.46 -17.31 29.75
CA ASP A 46 15.97 -17.97 30.95
C ASP A 46 14.60 -17.40 31.40
N GLN A 47 14.08 -17.88 32.54
CA GLN A 47 12.78 -17.41 33.05
C GLN A 47 12.79 -15.96 33.56
N ASN A 48 13.97 -15.34 33.69
CA ASN A 48 14.11 -13.98 34.18
C ASN A 48 14.09 -12.97 33.03
N GLY A 49 14.25 -13.43 31.78
CA GLY A 49 14.16 -12.59 30.60
C GLY A 49 12.80 -12.66 29.91
N HIS A 50 12.30 -11.50 29.49
CA HIS A 50 11.17 -11.39 28.58
C HIS A 50 11.55 -10.61 27.32
N LEU A 51 11.09 -11.07 26.16
CA LEU A 51 11.28 -10.37 24.89
C LEU A 51 9.96 -9.82 24.38
N VAL A 52 9.92 -8.51 24.12
CA VAL A 52 8.81 -7.82 23.45
C VAL A 52 9.31 -7.35 22.09
N ILE A 53 8.57 -7.69 21.04
CA ILE A 53 8.89 -7.27 19.67
C ILE A 53 7.68 -6.54 19.11
N ALA A 54 7.89 -5.30 18.67
CA ALA A 54 6.92 -4.51 17.93
C ALA A 54 7.27 -4.50 16.43
N SER A 55 6.30 -4.83 15.60
CA SER A 55 6.44 -4.90 14.13
C SER A 55 5.11 -4.58 13.46
N HIS A 56 5.15 -4.09 12.22
CA HIS A 56 3.95 -3.86 11.41
C HIS A 56 3.38 -5.14 10.80
N ASN A 57 4.19 -6.20 10.71
CA ASN A 57 3.78 -7.49 10.19
C ASN A 57 3.78 -8.56 11.28
N LEU A 58 3.08 -9.66 11.00
CA LEU A 58 3.14 -10.85 11.83
C LEU A 58 4.53 -11.49 11.73
N LEU A 59 5.21 -11.60 12.87
CA LEU A 59 6.59 -12.07 12.94
C LEU A 59 6.77 -13.45 12.32
N ALA A 60 7.76 -13.60 11.46
CA ALA A 60 8.13 -14.86 10.84
C ALA A 60 9.35 -15.53 11.50
N LEU A 61 9.40 -15.58 12.84
CA LEU A 61 10.52 -16.26 13.52
C LEU A 61 10.43 -17.79 13.31
N PRO A 62 11.55 -18.48 13.00
CA PRO A 62 11.56 -19.92 12.76
C PRO A 62 10.95 -20.78 13.87
N ASN A 63 11.11 -20.36 15.13
CA ASN A 63 10.63 -21.08 16.31
C ASN A 63 9.26 -20.63 16.82
N LEU A 64 8.67 -19.57 16.24
CA LEU A 64 7.41 -18.99 16.71
C LEU A 64 6.25 -20.01 16.82
N PRO A 65 6.04 -20.93 15.84
CA PRO A 65 4.96 -21.91 15.95
C PRO A 65 5.10 -22.83 17.17
N LEU A 66 6.34 -23.17 17.54
CA LEU A 66 6.63 -24.01 18.70
C LEU A 66 6.35 -23.27 20.00
N LEU A 67 6.77 -22.00 20.09
CA LEU A 67 6.53 -21.15 21.25
C LEU A 67 5.04 -20.89 21.48
N ILE A 68 4.26 -20.71 20.41
CA ILE A 68 2.79 -20.63 20.47
C ILE A 68 2.20 -21.93 21.03
N ALA A 69 2.66 -23.09 20.54
CA ALA A 69 2.17 -24.40 21.00
C ALA A 69 2.45 -24.63 22.49
N TYR A 70 3.52 -24.07 23.04
CA TYR A 70 3.85 -24.10 24.47
C TYR A 70 3.25 -22.95 25.28
N ALA A 71 2.43 -22.09 24.68
CA ALA A 71 1.85 -20.91 25.31
C ALA A 71 2.90 -19.96 25.94
N GLN A 72 4.09 -19.90 25.32
CA GLN A 72 5.20 -19.02 25.72
C GLN A 72 5.22 -17.69 24.98
N VAL A 73 4.31 -17.50 24.02
CA VAL A 73 4.14 -16.26 23.27
C VAL A 73 2.70 -15.78 23.42
N LYS A 74 2.55 -14.49 23.70
CA LYS A 74 1.29 -13.78 23.58
C LYS A 74 1.45 -12.71 22.50
N GLY A 75 0.68 -12.82 21.43
CA GLY A 75 0.50 -11.73 20.48
C GLY A 75 -0.57 -10.78 21.00
N ILE A 76 -0.34 -9.49 20.88
CA ILE A 76 -1.37 -8.47 20.99
C ILE A 76 -1.69 -8.08 19.56
N ASP A 77 -2.92 -8.34 19.12
CA ASP A 77 -3.35 -8.00 17.77
C ASP A 77 -3.92 -6.57 17.73
N PHE A 78 -4.28 -6.15 16.52
CA PHE A 78 -4.88 -4.85 16.29
C PHE A 78 -6.21 -4.65 17.06
N GLU A 79 -7.00 -5.72 17.24
CA GLU A 79 -8.28 -5.65 17.95
C GLU A 79 -8.06 -5.43 19.47
N GLU A 80 -6.97 -5.96 20.03
CA GLU A 80 -6.54 -5.71 21.41
C GLU A 80 -5.91 -4.30 21.61
N PHE A 81 -5.30 -3.71 20.57
CA PHE A 81 -4.80 -2.32 20.60
C PHE A 81 -5.90 -1.26 20.36
N ALA A 82 -7.04 -1.68 19.80
CA ALA A 82 -8.14 -0.78 19.49
C ALA A 82 -8.79 -0.24 20.76
N PHE A 83 -8.72 1.08 20.95
CA PHE A 83 -9.33 1.76 22.09
C PHE A 83 -10.82 1.46 22.20
N GLN A 84 -11.25 0.93 23.35
CA GLN A 84 -12.66 0.77 23.64
C GLN A 84 -13.31 2.13 23.98
N PRO A 85 -14.64 2.27 23.82
CA PRO A 85 -15.33 3.54 24.11
C PRO A 85 -15.08 4.06 25.53
N ASP A 86 -15.07 3.15 26.51
CA ASP A 86 -14.84 3.48 27.92
C ASP A 86 -13.39 3.95 28.16
N GLU A 87 -12.42 3.34 27.47
CA GLU A 87 -11.00 3.72 27.53
C GLU A 87 -10.76 5.08 26.88
N LEU A 88 -11.44 5.36 25.76
CA LEU A 88 -11.40 6.64 25.07
C LEU A 88 -11.97 7.76 25.97
N GLN A 89 -13.09 7.50 26.64
CA GLN A 89 -13.68 8.44 27.60
C GLN A 89 -12.73 8.73 28.76
N ALA A 90 -12.15 7.69 29.34
CA ALA A 90 -11.21 7.81 30.45
C ALA A 90 -9.98 8.64 30.04
N LEU A 91 -9.42 8.36 28.86
CA LEU A 91 -8.25 9.05 28.34
C LEU A 91 -8.52 10.54 28.05
N ILE A 92 -9.64 10.85 27.40
CA ILE A 92 -10.02 12.24 27.11
C ILE A 92 -10.29 13.03 28.39
N TYR A 93 -10.93 12.41 29.37
CA TYR A 93 -11.15 13.03 30.67
C TYR A 93 -9.82 13.28 31.41
N GLN A 94 -8.91 12.31 31.39
CA GLN A 94 -7.61 12.42 32.03
C GLN A 94 -6.74 13.54 31.40
N ASN A 95 -6.67 13.59 30.08
CA ASN A 95 -5.76 14.50 29.37
C ASN A 95 -6.34 15.91 29.18
N TYR A 96 -7.65 16.04 28.95
CA TYR A 96 -8.29 17.31 28.56
C TYR A 96 -9.38 17.78 29.52
N GLN A 97 -9.62 17.04 30.62
CA GLN A 97 -10.66 17.36 31.61
C GLN A 97 -12.05 17.56 30.97
N THR A 98 -12.27 16.89 29.83
CA THR A 98 -13.49 16.98 29.03
C THR A 98 -14.19 15.63 29.06
N SER A 99 -15.51 15.64 29.23
CA SER A 99 -16.31 14.42 29.21
C SER A 99 -16.93 14.21 27.82
N LEU A 100 -16.63 13.06 27.21
CA LEU A 100 -17.40 12.55 26.07
C LEU A 100 -18.64 11.79 26.56
N SER A 101 -19.76 11.94 25.88
CA SER A 101 -20.93 11.07 26.08
C SER A 101 -20.67 9.65 25.57
N ASP A 102 -21.45 8.65 26.03
CA ASP A 102 -21.37 7.27 25.53
C ASP A 102 -21.60 7.18 24.01
N PHE A 103 -22.50 8.02 23.50
CA PHE A 103 -22.73 8.11 22.05
C PHE A 103 -21.49 8.65 21.32
N GLU A 104 -20.89 9.75 21.78
CA GLU A 104 -19.69 10.33 21.16
C GLU A 104 -18.49 9.38 21.25
N ALA A 105 -18.32 8.68 22.36
CA ALA A 105 -17.22 7.74 22.54
C ALA A 105 -17.33 6.54 21.60
N ARG A 106 -18.50 5.91 21.51
CA ARG A 106 -18.72 4.80 20.57
C ARG A 106 -18.58 5.24 19.13
N PHE A 107 -19.12 6.42 18.81
CA PHE A 107 -19.00 7.02 17.50
C PHE A 107 -17.54 7.24 17.11
N LEU A 108 -16.76 7.84 18.02
CA LEU A 108 -15.34 8.09 17.81
C LEU A 108 -14.56 6.78 17.72
N THR A 109 -14.68 5.86 18.66
CA THR A 109 -14.02 4.54 18.60
C THR A 109 -14.28 3.82 17.26
N GLN A 110 -15.52 3.84 16.77
CA GLN A 110 -15.87 3.25 15.48
C GLN A 110 -15.30 4.03 14.29
N ALA A 111 -15.27 5.36 14.36
CA ALA A 111 -14.69 6.22 13.32
C ALA A 111 -13.15 6.18 13.26
N MET A 112 -12.52 5.81 14.37
CA MET A 112 -11.06 5.71 14.51
C MET A 112 -10.53 4.31 14.16
N GLU A 113 -11.42 3.34 13.93
CA GLU A 113 -11.07 1.92 13.76
C GLU A 113 -10.09 1.43 14.85
N GLY A 114 -10.15 2.01 16.06
CA GLY A 114 -9.22 1.67 17.15
C GLY A 114 -7.87 2.41 17.19
N TRP A 115 -7.52 3.25 16.20
CA TRP A 115 -6.24 3.97 16.17
C TRP A 115 -6.15 5.11 17.20
N ILE A 116 -5.11 5.06 18.04
CA ILE A 116 -4.83 6.09 19.04
C ILE A 116 -4.38 7.43 18.45
N MET A 117 -3.86 7.46 17.21
CA MET A 117 -3.35 8.70 16.58
C MET A 117 -4.43 9.78 16.39
N GLY A 118 -5.72 9.42 16.41
CA GLY A 118 -6.80 10.42 16.40
C GLY A 118 -7.03 11.18 17.68
N LEU A 119 -6.54 10.67 18.80
CA LEU A 119 -6.66 11.35 20.09
C LEU A 119 -5.80 12.60 20.17
N GLU A 120 -4.63 12.59 19.52
CA GLU A 120 -3.79 13.78 19.32
C GLU A 120 -4.60 14.91 18.65
N LEU A 121 -5.55 14.61 17.77
CA LEU A 121 -6.40 15.66 17.18
C LEU A 121 -7.50 16.18 18.10
N VAL A 122 -8.16 15.31 18.87
CA VAL A 122 -9.15 15.74 19.88
C VAL A 122 -8.46 16.58 20.96
N SER A 123 -7.14 16.41 21.13
CA SER A 123 -6.33 17.21 22.03
C SER A 123 -6.11 18.66 21.59
N GLN A 124 -5.91 18.87 20.29
CA GLN A 124 -5.50 20.15 19.72
C GLN A 124 -6.70 20.99 19.26
N SER A 125 -7.90 20.41 19.20
CA SER A 125 -9.14 21.05 18.76
C SER A 125 -10.25 20.93 19.81
N ASN A 126 -11.20 21.88 19.86
CA ASN A 126 -12.36 21.75 20.76
C ASN A 126 -13.12 20.48 20.39
N ALA A 127 -13.19 19.51 21.30
CA ALA A 127 -13.74 18.17 21.05
C ALA A 127 -15.12 18.15 20.34
N ARG A 128 -15.96 19.17 20.54
CA ARG A 128 -17.27 19.31 19.86
C ARG A 128 -17.17 19.71 18.39
N ASP A 129 -16.20 20.53 18.02
CA ASP A 129 -15.95 20.92 16.63
C ASP A 129 -15.35 19.74 15.85
N SER A 130 -14.46 18.96 16.50
CA SER A 130 -13.88 17.73 15.93
C SER A 130 -14.93 16.64 15.73
N VAL A 131 -15.84 16.43 16.69
CA VAL A 131 -16.95 15.45 16.56
C VAL A 131 -17.89 15.81 15.40
N SER A 132 -18.20 17.09 15.22
CA SER A 132 -19.08 17.53 14.13
C SER A 132 -18.41 17.44 12.76
N GLN A 133 -17.10 17.71 12.65
CA GLN A 133 -16.32 17.50 11.42
C GLN A 133 -16.11 16.01 11.09
N LEU A 134 -15.85 15.17 12.10
CA LEU A 134 -15.77 13.72 11.96
C LEU A 134 -17.10 13.11 11.53
N ARG A 135 -18.24 13.67 11.98
CA ARG A 135 -19.57 13.25 11.51
C ARG A 135 -19.78 13.55 10.03
N VAL A 136 -19.35 14.71 9.55
CA VAL A 136 -19.42 15.07 8.12
C VAL A 136 -18.52 14.17 7.28
N ALA A 137 -17.31 13.85 7.78
CA ALA A 137 -16.40 12.92 7.12
C ALA A 137 -17.00 11.50 7.07
N GLN A 138 -17.57 11.00 8.17
CA GLN A 138 -18.14 9.66 8.24
C GLN A 138 -19.44 9.53 7.42
N GLU A 139 -20.27 10.58 7.34
CA GLU A 139 -21.41 10.67 6.43
C GLU A 139 -20.99 10.65 4.94
N ALA A 140 -19.75 11.08 4.65
CA ALA A 140 -19.11 10.93 3.34
C ALA A 140 -18.38 9.57 3.15
N GLY A 141 -18.50 8.64 4.12
CA GLY A 141 -17.87 7.31 4.09
C GLY A 141 -16.41 7.29 4.57
N ALA A 142 -15.96 8.35 5.24
CA ALA A 142 -14.56 8.64 5.49
C ALA A 142 -14.32 8.87 7.00
N GLY A 143 -13.68 7.91 7.68
CA GLY A 143 -13.40 7.99 9.13
C GLY A 143 -12.40 9.08 9.53
N LEU A 144 -11.96 9.06 10.79
CA LEU A 144 -10.93 9.96 11.37
C LEU A 144 -9.69 10.12 10.48
N TYR A 145 -9.29 9.05 9.81
CA TYR A 145 -8.17 9.05 8.88
C TYR A 145 -8.28 10.15 7.82
N TYR A 146 -9.47 10.32 7.23
CA TYR A 146 -9.70 11.31 6.18
C TYR A 146 -9.60 12.75 6.71
N TYR A 147 -10.07 12.97 7.94
CA TYR A 147 -9.92 14.27 8.59
C TYR A 147 -8.45 14.59 8.90
N LEU A 148 -7.69 13.63 9.44
CA LEU A 148 -6.23 13.75 9.64
C LEU A 148 -5.51 14.08 8.33
N ALA A 149 -5.78 13.28 7.31
CA ALA A 149 -5.20 13.45 6.00
C ALA A 149 -5.55 14.82 5.40
N GLN A 150 -6.77 15.31 5.63
CA GLN A 150 -7.20 16.63 5.21
C GLN A 150 -6.47 17.75 5.95
N GLN A 151 -6.33 17.69 7.27
CA GLN A 151 -5.60 18.71 8.03
C GLN A 151 -4.13 18.76 7.61
N TYR A 152 -3.45 17.62 7.51
CA TYR A 152 -2.07 17.56 7.03
C TYR A 152 -1.91 18.11 5.62
N LEU A 153 -2.86 17.81 4.73
CA LEU A 153 -2.87 18.33 3.37
C LEU A 153 -3.08 19.86 3.36
N GLU A 154 -4.03 20.37 4.15
CA GLU A 154 -4.34 21.80 4.26
C GLU A 154 -3.16 22.62 4.81
N GLU A 155 -2.31 22.04 5.64
CA GLU A 155 -1.08 22.66 6.15
C GLU A 155 0.06 22.73 5.12
N GLN A 156 -0.01 21.95 4.02
CA GLN A 156 1.03 21.97 2.99
C GLN A 156 0.93 23.21 2.08
N PRO A 157 2.06 23.66 1.49
CA PRO A 157 2.01 24.63 0.39
C PRO A 157 1.12 24.18 -0.76
N VAL A 158 0.43 25.12 -1.42
CA VAL A 158 -0.53 24.82 -2.51
C VAL A 158 0.08 23.95 -3.61
N ALA A 159 1.36 24.18 -3.97
CA ALA A 159 2.06 23.39 -4.96
C ALA A 159 2.23 21.92 -4.54
N VAL A 160 2.54 21.67 -3.26
CA VAL A 160 2.66 20.33 -2.68
C VAL A 160 1.30 19.64 -2.61
N GLN A 161 0.23 20.37 -2.23
CA GLN A 161 -1.13 19.83 -2.24
C GLN A 161 -1.52 19.35 -3.64
N GLN A 162 -1.28 20.19 -4.66
CA GLN A 162 -1.54 19.85 -6.05
C GLN A 162 -0.71 18.65 -6.51
N PHE A 163 0.58 18.63 -6.18
CA PHE A 163 1.46 17.50 -6.46
C PHE A 163 0.86 16.21 -5.90
N LEU A 164 0.62 16.14 -4.58
CA LEU A 164 0.05 14.96 -3.90
C LEU A 164 -1.26 14.47 -4.55
N MET A 165 -2.21 15.38 -4.82
CA MET A 165 -3.50 15.00 -5.41
C MET A 165 -3.35 14.41 -6.81
N TYR A 166 -2.55 15.05 -7.68
CA TYR A 166 -2.45 14.66 -9.09
C TYR A 166 -1.56 13.44 -9.30
N THR A 167 -0.57 13.18 -8.42
CA THR A 167 0.25 11.97 -8.48
C THR A 167 -0.34 10.80 -7.69
N SER A 168 -1.47 10.99 -6.99
CA SER A 168 -2.13 9.93 -6.21
C SER A 168 -2.57 8.71 -7.03
N PHE A 169 -2.71 8.83 -8.36
CA PHE A 169 -3.03 7.70 -9.24
C PHE A 169 -1.84 6.80 -9.54
N PHE A 170 -0.61 7.25 -9.25
CA PHE A 170 0.61 6.50 -9.50
C PHE A 170 0.80 5.51 -8.36
N GLU A 171 1.21 4.28 -8.67
CA GLU A 171 1.57 3.31 -7.62
C GLU A 171 2.93 3.65 -7.00
N ALA A 172 3.86 4.10 -7.84
CA ALA A 172 5.16 4.60 -7.45
C ALA A 172 5.49 5.85 -8.27
N VAL A 173 5.65 6.98 -7.58
CA VAL A 173 5.93 8.29 -8.19
C VAL A 173 7.43 8.43 -8.41
N SER A 174 7.82 8.81 -9.62
CA SER A 174 9.19 9.17 -9.98
C SER A 174 9.18 10.41 -10.85
N ILE A 175 10.30 11.14 -10.89
CA ILE A 175 10.45 12.33 -11.75
C ILE A 175 10.17 11.96 -13.21
N ASP A 176 10.75 10.86 -13.69
CA ASP A 176 10.59 10.41 -15.08
C ASP A 176 9.13 10.09 -15.43
N ARG A 177 8.38 9.47 -14.50
CA ARG A 177 6.95 9.19 -14.72
C ARG A 177 6.12 10.47 -14.69
N CYS A 178 6.42 11.40 -13.77
CA CYS A 178 5.78 12.71 -13.74
C CYS A 178 5.98 13.44 -15.07
N ASP A 179 7.20 13.51 -15.57
CA ASP A 179 7.48 14.18 -16.85
C ASP A 179 6.74 13.52 -18.03
N GLN A 180 6.74 12.19 -18.10
CA GLN A 180 6.09 11.47 -19.20
C GLN A 180 4.55 11.56 -19.18
N VAL A 181 3.94 11.63 -18.00
CA VAL A 181 2.48 11.78 -17.86
C VAL A 181 2.06 13.22 -18.13
N TRP A 182 2.71 14.19 -17.47
CA TRP A 182 2.34 15.60 -17.53
C TRP A 182 2.86 16.32 -18.79
N ALA A 183 3.68 15.68 -19.61
CA ALA A 183 3.98 16.15 -20.97
C ALA A 183 2.75 16.07 -21.91
N VAL A 184 1.83 15.15 -21.64
CA VAL A 184 0.65 14.88 -22.48
C VAL A 184 -0.65 15.37 -21.83
N VAL A 185 -0.73 15.28 -20.50
CA VAL A 185 -1.89 15.71 -19.71
C VAL A 185 -1.61 17.09 -19.11
N GLU A 186 -2.62 17.96 -19.12
CA GLU A 186 -2.51 19.28 -18.48
C GLU A 186 -2.34 19.12 -16.96
N TYR A 187 -1.38 19.84 -16.40
CA TYR A 187 -1.10 19.85 -14.97
C TYR A 187 -1.19 21.30 -14.47
N PRO A 188 -2.02 21.59 -13.45
CA PRO A 188 -2.31 22.96 -13.04
C PRO A 188 -1.25 23.60 -12.12
N GLY A 189 -0.30 22.82 -11.60
CA GLY A 189 0.75 23.29 -10.71
C GLY A 189 2.08 23.57 -11.43
N ASP A 190 3.11 23.90 -10.65
CA ASP A 190 4.47 23.99 -11.17
C ASP A 190 5.11 22.59 -11.33
N ARG A 191 6.07 22.47 -12.26
CA ARG A 191 6.70 21.19 -12.60
C ARG A 191 8.03 20.94 -11.88
N GLN A 192 8.18 21.45 -10.66
CA GLN A 192 9.40 21.28 -9.85
C GLN A 192 9.42 19.92 -9.13
N TRP A 193 9.33 18.82 -9.90
CA TRP A 193 9.12 17.47 -9.35
C TRP A 193 10.16 17.06 -8.29
N ALA A 194 11.43 17.39 -8.51
CA ALA A 194 12.49 17.07 -7.57
C ALA A 194 12.30 17.78 -6.21
N GLU A 195 11.87 19.05 -6.22
CA GLU A 195 11.61 19.82 -5.01
C GLU A 195 10.35 19.33 -4.30
N HIS A 196 9.28 19.05 -5.05
CA HIS A 196 8.05 18.48 -4.49
C HIS A 196 8.27 17.11 -3.86
N LEU A 197 8.99 16.22 -4.55
CA LEU A 197 9.30 14.88 -4.03
C LEU A 197 10.11 14.97 -2.73
N GLU A 198 11.13 15.83 -2.69
CA GLU A 198 11.94 15.98 -1.48
C GLU A 198 11.15 16.62 -0.33
N THR A 199 10.34 17.63 -0.62
CA THR A 199 9.47 18.28 0.38
C THR A 199 8.45 17.29 0.94
N VAL A 200 7.81 16.49 0.09
CA VAL A 200 6.84 15.47 0.49
C VAL A 200 7.51 14.39 1.33
N ARG A 201 8.69 13.92 0.92
CA ARG A 201 9.46 12.91 1.65
C ARG A 201 9.81 13.35 3.07
N GLN A 202 10.09 14.63 3.27
CA GLN A 202 10.48 15.18 4.58
C GLN A 202 9.28 15.52 5.48
N ASN A 203 8.17 16.00 4.89
CA ASN A 203 7.11 16.68 5.66
C ASN A 203 5.77 15.95 5.67
N VAL A 204 5.59 14.89 4.86
CA VAL A 204 4.33 14.15 4.78
C VAL A 204 4.52 12.77 5.43
N PRO A 205 3.86 12.46 6.56
CA PRO A 205 4.06 11.19 7.26
C PRO A 205 3.38 9.99 6.59
N PHE A 206 2.56 10.24 5.56
CA PHE A 206 1.76 9.23 4.86
C PHE A 206 2.39 8.70 3.57
N VAL A 207 3.68 8.94 3.37
CA VAL A 207 4.46 8.46 2.21
C VAL A 207 5.62 7.59 2.67
N PHE A 208 6.08 6.72 1.77
CA PHE A 208 7.24 5.87 1.99
C PHE A 208 8.12 5.84 0.75
N THR A 209 9.39 5.49 0.93
CA THR A 209 10.34 5.36 -0.18
C THR A 209 10.43 3.90 -0.63
N ILE A 210 10.27 3.67 -1.93
CA ILE A 210 10.57 2.40 -2.58
C ILE A 210 11.97 2.54 -3.16
N ASN A 211 12.89 1.69 -2.72
CA ASN A 211 14.27 1.66 -3.21
C ASN A 211 14.45 0.44 -4.11
N ASP A 212 14.70 0.69 -5.39
CA ASP A 212 14.99 -0.36 -6.38
C ASP A 212 16.22 0.02 -7.19
N GLU A 213 17.30 -0.77 -7.09
CA GLU A 213 18.55 -0.59 -7.84
C GLU A 213 19.15 0.84 -7.78
N GLY A 214 18.97 1.56 -6.67
CA GLY A 214 19.45 2.94 -6.49
C GLY A 214 18.55 4.02 -7.11
N ARG A 215 17.36 3.63 -7.59
CA ARG A 215 16.28 4.55 -7.94
C ARG A 215 15.33 4.70 -6.76
N PHE A 216 15.00 5.94 -6.43
CA PHE A 216 14.05 6.29 -5.37
C PHE A 216 12.71 6.60 -5.97
N TRP A 217 11.69 5.84 -5.59
CA TRP A 217 10.30 6.17 -5.90
C TRP A 217 9.54 6.47 -4.62
N LEU A 218 8.55 7.35 -4.74
CA LEU A 218 7.67 7.69 -3.63
C LEU A 218 6.38 6.86 -3.75
N GLY A 219 6.09 6.08 -2.71
CA GLY A 219 4.82 5.38 -2.52
C GLY A 219 3.91 6.14 -1.55
N TYR A 220 2.61 5.99 -1.74
CA TYR A 220 1.59 6.50 -0.81
C TYR A 220 1.06 5.40 0.07
N HIS A 221 0.82 5.70 1.34
CA HIS A 221 -0.02 4.83 2.17
C HIS A 221 -1.40 4.68 1.51
N HIS A 222 -1.91 3.45 1.44
CA HIS A 222 -3.11 3.12 0.65
C HIS A 222 -4.35 3.98 0.97
N LEU A 223 -4.62 4.24 2.25
CA LEU A 223 -5.73 5.11 2.65
C LEU A 223 -5.50 6.59 2.26
N PHE A 224 -4.25 7.08 2.33
CA PHE A 224 -3.92 8.45 1.94
C PHE A 224 -4.07 8.63 0.44
N ARG A 225 -3.63 7.63 -0.33
CA ARG A 225 -3.81 7.56 -1.77
C ARG A 225 -5.29 7.64 -2.14
N GLN A 226 -6.14 6.83 -1.51
CA GLN A 226 -7.59 6.83 -1.75
C GLN A 226 -8.22 8.18 -1.39
N PHE A 227 -7.82 8.78 -0.28
CA PHE A 227 -8.25 10.11 0.12
C PHE A 227 -7.89 11.18 -0.92
N LEU A 228 -6.64 11.20 -1.38
CA LEU A 228 -6.17 12.15 -2.38
C LEU A 228 -6.89 11.98 -3.73
N GLN A 229 -7.12 10.74 -4.15
CA GLN A 229 -7.89 10.42 -5.36
C GLN A 229 -9.33 10.92 -5.22
N PHE A 230 -9.99 10.64 -4.09
CA PHE A 230 -11.34 11.13 -3.81
C PHE A 230 -11.42 12.65 -3.87
N LEU A 231 -10.46 13.35 -3.25
CA LEU A 231 -10.40 14.82 -3.32
C LEU A 231 -10.19 15.32 -4.74
N LEU A 232 -9.33 14.69 -5.54
CA LEU A 232 -9.12 15.10 -6.92
C LEU A 232 -10.39 14.91 -7.74
N THR A 233 -11.03 13.74 -7.68
CA THR A 233 -12.26 13.45 -8.41
C THR A 233 -13.41 14.38 -7.98
N GLN A 234 -13.46 14.80 -6.71
CA GLN A 234 -14.45 15.77 -6.24
C GLN A 234 -14.19 17.19 -6.77
N LYS A 235 -12.94 17.67 -6.71
CA LYS A 235 -12.58 19.06 -7.08
C LYS A 235 -12.40 19.25 -8.60
N HIS A 236 -11.88 18.23 -9.27
CA HIS A 236 -11.47 18.20 -10.67
C HIS A 236 -11.87 16.86 -11.32
N PRO A 237 -13.17 16.56 -11.43
CA PRO A 237 -13.65 15.30 -12.02
C PRO A 237 -13.15 15.08 -13.46
N GLU A 238 -12.83 16.15 -14.18
CA GLU A 238 -12.26 16.12 -15.53
C GLU A 238 -10.82 15.60 -15.60
N ALA A 239 -10.07 15.65 -14.49
CA ALA A 239 -8.64 15.31 -14.46
C ALA A 239 -8.39 13.79 -14.42
N GLU A 240 -9.25 13.02 -13.75
CA GLU A 240 -9.03 11.59 -13.50
C GLU A 240 -8.84 10.79 -14.80
N ARG A 241 -9.78 10.91 -15.74
CA ARG A 241 -9.78 10.09 -16.97
C ARG A 241 -8.53 10.31 -17.84
N PRO A 242 -8.09 11.55 -18.14
CA PRO A 242 -6.83 11.81 -18.84
C PRO A 242 -5.60 11.25 -18.13
N ILE A 243 -5.52 11.39 -16.80
CA ILE A 243 -4.39 10.91 -16.00
C ILE A 243 -4.28 9.39 -16.11
N LEU A 244 -5.38 8.68 -15.82
CA LEU A 244 -5.42 7.23 -15.89
C LEU A 244 -5.11 6.73 -17.31
N GLY A 245 -5.62 7.41 -18.34
CA GLY A 245 -5.39 7.01 -19.73
C GLY A 245 -3.92 7.12 -20.14
N ARG A 246 -3.24 8.22 -19.75
CA ARG A 246 -1.82 8.39 -20.03
C ARG A 246 -0.95 7.46 -19.18
N LEU A 247 -1.32 7.25 -17.92
CA LEU A 247 -0.63 6.30 -17.03
C LEU A 247 -0.72 4.86 -17.56
N ALA A 248 -1.89 4.45 -18.05
CA ALA A 248 -2.07 3.15 -18.68
C ALA A 248 -1.17 2.99 -19.91
N ALA A 249 -1.12 4.00 -20.79
CA ALA A 249 -0.23 3.98 -21.95
C ALA A 249 1.25 3.89 -21.55
N LEU A 250 1.66 4.63 -20.51
CA LEU A 250 3.02 4.56 -19.98
C LEU A 250 3.35 3.16 -19.43
N TYR A 251 2.42 2.53 -18.70
CA TYR A 251 2.60 1.15 -18.22
C TYR A 251 2.71 0.13 -19.35
N VAL A 252 2.01 0.34 -20.48
CA VAL A 252 2.22 -0.48 -21.70
C VAL A 252 3.65 -0.32 -22.22
N GLU A 253 4.15 0.92 -22.31
CA GLU A 253 5.51 1.24 -22.75
C GLU A 253 6.58 0.63 -21.81
N GLU A 254 6.33 0.60 -20.50
CA GLU A 254 7.21 0.03 -19.47
C GLU A 254 7.13 -1.51 -19.37
N GLY A 255 6.19 -2.16 -20.05
CA GLY A 255 5.98 -3.62 -19.99
C GLY A 255 5.12 -4.10 -18.81
N LEU A 256 4.53 -3.17 -18.05
CA LEU A 256 3.62 -3.39 -16.93
C LEU A 256 2.19 -3.62 -17.45
N TRP A 257 1.99 -4.72 -18.17
CA TRP A 257 0.77 -4.96 -18.94
C TRP A 257 -0.46 -5.26 -18.07
N ASP A 258 -0.28 -5.83 -16.87
CA ASP A 258 -1.39 -6.15 -15.96
C ASP A 258 -1.97 -4.88 -15.35
N GLU A 259 -1.08 -3.99 -14.92
CA GLU A 259 -1.39 -2.67 -14.39
C GLU A 259 -2.05 -1.80 -15.47
N ALA A 260 -1.50 -1.81 -16.70
CA ALA A 260 -2.11 -1.12 -17.83
C ALA A 260 -3.52 -1.66 -18.14
N TYR A 261 -3.71 -2.98 -18.16
CA TYR A 261 -5.01 -3.61 -18.38
C TYR A 261 -6.02 -3.20 -17.31
N ALA A 262 -5.63 -3.21 -16.02
CA ALA A 262 -6.51 -2.79 -14.92
C ALA A 262 -6.98 -1.34 -15.07
N LEU A 263 -6.08 -0.43 -15.47
CA LEU A 263 -6.43 0.97 -15.73
C LEU A 263 -7.37 1.13 -16.93
N TYR A 264 -7.11 0.44 -18.05
CA TYR A 264 -8.04 0.49 -19.19
C TYR A 264 -9.41 -0.09 -18.86
N GLN A 265 -9.46 -1.13 -18.01
CA GLN A 265 -10.71 -1.69 -17.53
C GLN A 265 -11.48 -0.68 -16.66
N GLN A 266 -10.80 0.02 -15.73
CA GLN A 266 -11.40 1.10 -14.94
C GLN A 266 -11.98 2.20 -15.82
N LEU A 267 -11.29 2.55 -16.91
CA LEU A 267 -11.73 3.56 -17.88
C LEU A 267 -12.84 3.11 -18.83
N ASN A 268 -13.18 1.81 -18.81
CA ASN A 268 -14.00 1.13 -19.81
C ASN A 268 -13.51 1.38 -21.24
N ASP A 269 -12.19 1.48 -21.43
CA ASP A 269 -11.57 1.70 -22.75
C ASP A 269 -11.28 0.36 -23.44
N LEU A 270 -12.33 -0.19 -24.02
CA LEU A 270 -12.27 -1.49 -24.68
C LEU A 270 -11.28 -1.54 -25.84
N TRP A 271 -11.15 -0.46 -26.61
CA TRP A 271 -10.28 -0.45 -27.78
C TRP A 271 -8.81 -0.44 -27.39
N SER A 272 -8.45 0.26 -26.32
CA SER A 272 -7.09 0.19 -25.75
C SER A 272 -6.79 -1.20 -25.18
N ILE A 273 -7.76 -1.88 -24.57
CA ILE A 273 -7.62 -3.29 -24.15
C ILE A 273 -7.37 -4.20 -25.35
N VAL A 274 -8.14 -4.06 -26.44
CA VAL A 274 -7.92 -4.83 -27.66
C VAL A 274 -6.51 -4.58 -28.18
N GLY A 275 -6.10 -3.32 -28.35
CA GLY A 275 -4.77 -2.96 -28.84
C GLY A 275 -3.63 -3.52 -27.99
N LEU A 276 -3.75 -3.47 -26.66
CA LEU A 276 -2.80 -4.09 -25.72
C LEU A 276 -2.65 -5.59 -25.98
N ILE A 277 -3.78 -6.30 -26.11
CA ILE A 277 -3.78 -7.74 -26.36
C ILE A 277 -3.24 -8.07 -27.75
N GLU A 278 -3.60 -7.30 -28.79
CA GLU A 278 -3.12 -7.53 -30.15
C GLU A 278 -1.61 -7.38 -30.25
N HIS A 279 -1.06 -6.34 -29.60
CA HIS A 279 0.36 -6.03 -29.69
C HIS A 279 1.22 -6.93 -28.79
N HIS A 280 0.73 -7.25 -27.58
CA HIS A 280 1.52 -7.95 -26.56
C HIS A 280 1.05 -9.39 -26.26
N GLY A 281 -0.02 -9.86 -26.88
CA GLY A 281 -0.61 -11.19 -26.63
C GLY A 281 0.35 -12.36 -26.90
N PHE A 282 1.21 -12.26 -27.91
CA PHE A 282 2.23 -13.29 -28.16
C PHE A 282 3.29 -13.31 -27.05
N ALA A 283 3.77 -12.16 -26.62
CA ALA A 283 4.75 -12.07 -25.53
C ALA A 283 4.19 -12.62 -24.21
N LEU A 284 2.90 -12.37 -23.93
CA LEU A 284 2.19 -12.99 -22.80
C LEU A 284 2.16 -14.52 -22.89
N ILE A 285 1.97 -15.08 -24.09
CA ILE A 285 2.00 -16.54 -24.29
C ILE A 285 3.41 -17.09 -24.08
N GLU A 286 4.43 -16.42 -24.62
CA GLU A 286 5.84 -16.82 -24.45
C GLU A 286 6.27 -16.79 -22.97
N GLN A 287 5.76 -15.84 -22.19
CA GLN A 287 5.94 -15.76 -20.74
C GLN A 287 5.07 -16.78 -19.95
N GLY A 288 4.33 -17.67 -20.62
CA GLY A 288 3.47 -18.67 -19.97
C GLY A 288 2.18 -18.11 -19.37
N ARG A 289 1.88 -16.82 -19.58
CA ARG A 289 0.73 -16.09 -19.01
C ARG A 289 -0.58 -16.27 -19.79
N ARG A 290 -0.76 -17.43 -20.42
CA ARG A 290 -1.94 -17.72 -21.27
C ARG A 290 -3.27 -17.65 -20.52
N LYS A 291 -3.30 -18.05 -19.24
CA LYS A 291 -4.53 -18.02 -18.43
C LYS A 291 -5.08 -16.60 -18.27
N ILE A 292 -4.19 -15.65 -17.95
CA ILE A 292 -4.51 -14.22 -17.81
C ILE A 292 -4.99 -13.66 -19.15
N LEU A 293 -4.25 -13.93 -20.23
CA LEU A 293 -4.64 -13.53 -21.58
C LEU A 293 -6.05 -14.04 -21.97
N THR A 294 -6.35 -15.30 -21.66
CA THR A 294 -7.68 -15.88 -21.94
C THR A 294 -8.77 -15.20 -21.12
N GLN A 295 -8.48 -14.86 -19.85
CA GLN A 295 -9.40 -14.14 -18.98
C GLN A 295 -9.69 -12.74 -19.53
N TRP A 296 -8.67 -12.02 -19.98
CA TRP A 296 -8.81 -10.69 -20.59
C TRP A 296 -9.65 -10.74 -21.86
N ILE A 297 -9.40 -11.70 -22.76
CA ILE A 297 -10.18 -11.85 -23.99
C ILE A 297 -11.65 -12.18 -23.68
N LYS A 298 -11.91 -13.01 -22.66
CA LYS A 298 -13.28 -13.35 -22.24
C LYS A 298 -14.05 -12.19 -21.63
N ALA A 299 -13.38 -11.14 -21.16
CA ALA A 299 -14.03 -9.92 -20.67
C ALA A 299 -14.49 -8.99 -21.81
N ILE A 300 -14.05 -9.23 -23.04
CA ILE A 300 -14.42 -8.44 -24.22
C ILE A 300 -15.74 -8.98 -24.80
N PRO A 301 -16.67 -8.12 -25.26
CA PRO A 301 -17.88 -8.54 -25.97
C PRO A 301 -17.57 -9.49 -27.14
N LEU A 302 -18.39 -10.54 -27.27
CA LEU A 302 -18.15 -11.62 -28.23
C LEU A 302 -18.09 -11.11 -29.68
N GLU A 303 -18.89 -10.09 -30.01
CA GLU A 303 -18.94 -9.48 -31.33
C GLU A 303 -17.57 -8.93 -31.76
N ILE A 304 -16.84 -8.35 -30.79
CA ILE A 304 -15.53 -7.74 -31.02
C ILE A 304 -14.45 -8.82 -31.08
N VAL A 305 -14.56 -9.85 -30.24
CA VAL A 305 -13.68 -11.02 -30.33
C VAL A 305 -13.83 -11.71 -31.69
N GLU A 306 -15.05 -11.88 -32.18
CA GLU A 306 -15.29 -12.52 -33.48
C GLU A 306 -14.79 -11.69 -34.67
N ALA A 307 -14.93 -10.37 -34.57
CA ALA A 307 -14.46 -9.41 -35.58
C ALA A 307 -12.93 -9.23 -35.58
N THR A 308 -12.23 -9.64 -34.53
CA THR A 308 -10.78 -9.40 -34.35
C THR A 308 -9.98 -10.72 -34.48
N PRO A 309 -9.31 -10.97 -35.63
CA PRO A 309 -8.67 -12.26 -35.90
C PRO A 309 -7.58 -12.69 -34.91
N SER A 310 -6.81 -11.74 -34.39
CA SER A 310 -5.73 -11.95 -33.41
C SER A 310 -6.26 -12.51 -32.08
N LEU A 311 -7.36 -11.95 -31.55
CA LEU A 311 -8.00 -12.43 -30.31
C LEU A 311 -8.48 -13.88 -30.45
N ARG A 312 -9.08 -14.21 -31.60
CA ARG A 312 -9.49 -15.59 -31.91
C ARG A 312 -8.31 -16.55 -31.97
N LEU A 313 -7.22 -16.12 -32.58
CA LEU A 313 -6.00 -16.92 -32.65
C LEU A 313 -5.49 -17.24 -31.25
N PHE A 314 -5.41 -16.25 -30.36
CA PHE A 314 -4.97 -16.44 -28.98
C PHE A 314 -5.87 -17.39 -28.17
N LEU A 315 -7.19 -17.36 -28.37
CA LEU A 315 -8.11 -18.32 -27.75
C LEU A 315 -7.90 -19.75 -28.26
N ASN A 316 -7.65 -19.92 -29.56
CA ASN A 316 -7.52 -21.24 -30.18
C ASN A 316 -6.16 -21.90 -29.94
N PHE A 317 -5.11 -21.11 -29.63
CA PHE A 317 -3.80 -21.65 -29.23
C PHE A 317 -3.86 -22.60 -28.02
N GLY A 318 -4.96 -22.61 -27.26
CA GLY A 318 -5.20 -23.49 -26.10
C GLY A 318 -5.90 -24.83 -26.39
N ASN A 319 -6.52 -25.03 -27.55
CA ASN A 319 -7.25 -26.27 -27.86
C ASN A 319 -6.38 -27.35 -28.52
N ASP A 320 -5.21 -26.99 -29.04
CA ASP A 320 -4.26 -27.95 -29.57
C ASP A 320 -3.34 -28.45 -28.44
N GLY A 321 -3.83 -29.46 -27.72
CA GLY A 321 -2.99 -30.30 -26.90
C GLY A 321 -1.93 -30.99 -27.76
N GLY A 322 -0.68 -30.53 -27.64
CA GLY A 322 0.49 -31.29 -28.06
C GLY A 322 1.34 -30.64 -29.16
N PHE A 323 2.30 -29.80 -28.75
CA PHE A 323 3.60 -29.76 -29.40
C PHE A 323 4.68 -29.66 -28.34
N GLY A 324 5.03 -30.80 -27.76
CA GLY A 324 6.39 -31.00 -27.26
C GLY A 324 7.31 -31.14 -28.47
N GLY A 325 8.38 -30.36 -28.54
CA GLY A 325 9.43 -30.56 -29.54
C GLY A 325 10.05 -29.27 -30.06
N ASN A 326 11.27 -29.00 -29.57
CA ASN A 326 12.21 -27.99 -30.01
C ASN A 326 12.21 -27.71 -31.53
N GLY A 327 12.30 -26.42 -31.86
CA GLY A 327 13.04 -25.95 -33.04
C GLY A 327 12.24 -25.77 -34.32
N ARG A 328 11.32 -24.80 -34.39
CA ARG A 328 10.84 -24.23 -35.66
C ARG A 328 10.10 -22.88 -35.54
N PHE A 329 10.56 -21.97 -34.68
CA PHE A 329 9.94 -20.64 -34.49
C PHE A 329 10.72 -19.49 -35.17
N ASN A 330 11.22 -19.68 -36.40
CA ASN A 330 11.96 -18.59 -37.07
C ASN A 330 11.61 -18.39 -38.55
N ARG A 331 10.34 -18.60 -38.95
CA ARG A 331 9.96 -18.35 -40.35
C ARG A 331 8.59 -17.74 -40.63
N ALA A 332 7.77 -17.43 -39.62
CA ALA A 332 6.43 -16.89 -39.86
C ALA A 332 6.29 -15.36 -39.65
N CYS A 333 7.21 -14.69 -38.97
CA CYS A 333 7.07 -13.25 -38.65
C CYS A 333 7.46 -12.27 -39.76
N ASN A 334 7.63 -12.70 -41.02
CA ASN A 334 8.10 -11.82 -42.10
C ASN A 334 7.14 -11.63 -43.28
N LYS A 335 5.86 -11.96 -43.10
CA LYS A 335 4.80 -11.52 -44.00
C LYS A 335 3.52 -11.37 -43.20
N PHE A 336 3.25 -10.19 -42.66
CA PHE A 336 2.03 -9.41 -42.83
C PHE A 336 2.21 -8.05 -42.16
#